data_AF-A0A424JKU1-F1
#
_entry.id   AF-A0A424JKU1-F1
#
_cell.length_a   1.000
_cell.length_b   1.000
_cell.length_c   1.000
_cell.angle_alpha   90.00
_cell.angle_beta   90.00
_cell.angle_gamma   90.00
#
_symmetry.space_group_name_H-M   'P 1'
#
loop_
_entity.id
_entity.type
_entity.pdbx_description
1 polymer ?
#
loop_
_entity_poly.entity_id
_entity_poly.type
_entity_poly.pdbx_seq_one_letter_code
_entity_poly.pdbx_strand_id
1 'polypeptide(L)'
;MKKNIPYRDQLIELSKLYKIKEIKSYLASKKKLTTSQIELILLKNKVRLPDQSYTKKKIAEIKFKEQVLTNIFVTCSLIVFVVSLFSVRPYIKTVTNEIKFSYVAKEYKSKKKLYAGKEFQDKTKKNRYEDNNVSLDTRITLNLFENLKYDLKTIRLGENVKPVYLSKLPPDLKNIKSTTKRKNTFIKIILPLIIDENSKILDNRAKLFKILKKPVNSMGEKRWLKRRFEDYQIKNEDFSELKLRMDIVPTSLAIAQAAKESGWGTSRFALQGNAMFGQWTYGKDGIKPKDSKGSDHKVLKFPMLRSSIVAYQRNLNTHKAYRELREKRANLRKDNKKISGLDLVVYLESYAATGKEYVKTLTNIINQNQLTDFDNSILMNRNKESTLTL
;
A
#
# COMPACT_ATOMS: atom_id res chain seq x y z
N MET A 1 -22.76 64.03 -52.08
CA MET A 1 -23.56 63.75 -50.87
C MET A 1 -24.61 62.68 -51.20
N LYS A 2 -24.47 61.44 -50.71
CA LYS A 2 -25.51 60.42 -50.90
C LYS A 2 -26.72 60.82 -50.03
N LYS A 3 -27.89 61.06 -50.64
CA LYS A 3 -29.15 61.24 -49.89
C LYS A 3 -29.39 59.99 -49.05
N ASN A 4 -29.66 60.14 -47.75
CA ASN A 4 -30.15 59.06 -46.90
C ASN A 4 -31.57 58.70 -47.37
N ILE A 5 -31.68 57.64 -48.18
CA ILE A 5 -32.96 57.14 -48.69
C ILE A 5 -33.73 56.54 -47.49
N PRO A 6 -35.00 56.90 -47.25
CA PRO A 6 -35.82 56.30 -46.20
C PRO A 6 -35.89 54.78 -46.32
N TYR A 7 -35.89 54.05 -45.20
CA TYR A 7 -35.82 52.58 -45.18
C TYR A 7 -36.87 51.89 -46.07
N ARG A 8 -38.11 52.41 -46.07
CA ARG A 8 -39.18 51.91 -46.94
C ARG A 8 -38.84 52.02 -48.42
N ASP A 9 -38.19 53.11 -48.82
CA ASP A 9 -37.82 53.36 -50.20
C ASP A 9 -36.63 52.47 -50.62
N GLN A 10 -35.71 52.16 -49.69
CA GLN A 10 -34.67 51.14 -49.91
C GLN A 10 -35.27 49.78 -50.23
N LEU A 11 -36.32 49.37 -49.51
CA LEU A 11 -37.04 48.11 -49.79
C LEU A 11 -37.74 48.12 -51.15
N ILE A 12 -38.31 49.26 -51.54
CA ILE A 12 -38.93 49.42 -52.87
C ILE A 12 -37.86 49.36 -53.97
N GLU A 13 -36.71 50.00 -53.79
CA GLU A 13 -35.60 49.90 -54.74
C GLU A 13 -35.10 48.46 -54.88
N LEU A 14 -34.93 47.74 -53.77
CA LEU A 14 -34.60 46.31 -53.81
C LEU A 14 -35.64 45.51 -54.60
N SER A 15 -36.93 45.76 -54.38
CA SER A 15 -37.98 45.06 -55.12
C SER A 15 -37.90 45.29 -56.63
N LYS A 16 -37.49 46.49 -57.06
CA LYS A 16 -37.29 46.84 -58.47
C LYS A 16 -36.05 46.15 -59.03
N LEU A 17 -34.94 46.18 -58.29
CA LEU A 17 -33.67 45.55 -58.67
C LEU A 17 -33.85 44.04 -58.92
N TYR A 18 -34.55 43.36 -58.01
CA TYR A 18 -34.85 41.92 -58.10
C TYR A 18 -36.09 41.60 -58.94
N LYS A 19 -36.66 42.60 -59.63
CA LYS A 19 -37.79 42.45 -60.57
C LYS A 19 -39.01 41.72 -59.96
N ILE A 20 -39.35 41.99 -58.70
CA ILE A 20 -40.48 41.36 -58.03
C ILE A 20 -41.80 41.92 -58.58
N LYS A 21 -42.49 41.12 -59.40
CA LYS A 21 -43.72 41.52 -60.10
C LYS A 21 -44.86 41.91 -59.14
N GLU A 22 -44.96 41.23 -58.01
CA GLU A 22 -46.01 41.44 -57.00
C GLU A 22 -45.98 42.88 -56.46
N ILE A 23 -44.83 43.33 -55.95
CA ILE A 23 -44.67 44.69 -55.42
C ILE A 23 -44.86 45.74 -56.54
N LYS A 24 -44.37 45.46 -57.76
CA LYS A 24 -44.54 46.36 -58.91
C LYS A 24 -46.02 46.55 -59.29
N SER A 25 -46.81 45.48 -59.26
CA SER A 25 -48.27 45.51 -59.53
C SER A 25 -49.03 46.34 -58.47
N TYR A 26 -48.68 46.17 -57.19
CA TYR A 26 -49.28 46.93 -56.11
C TYR A 26 -48.95 48.43 -56.19
N LEU A 27 -47.71 48.78 -56.56
CA LEU A 27 -47.32 50.18 -56.76
C LEU A 27 -48.04 50.83 -57.96
N ALA A 28 -48.25 50.09 -59.05
CA ALA A 28 -48.96 50.59 -60.24
C ALA A 28 -50.46 50.81 -60.00
N SER A 29 -51.08 50.00 -59.14
CA SER A 29 -52.51 50.10 -58.78
C SER A 29 -52.83 51.15 -57.70
N LYS A 30 -51.88 52.04 -57.36
CA LYS A 30 -51.97 53.06 -56.29
C LYS A 30 -52.29 52.52 -54.87
N LYS A 31 -52.22 51.20 -54.63
CA LYS A 31 -52.37 50.60 -53.30
C LYS A 31 -51.05 50.72 -52.50
N LYS A 32 -51.12 51.20 -51.25
CA LYS A 32 -49.94 51.36 -50.37
C LYS A 32 -49.70 50.12 -49.51
N LEU A 33 -48.67 49.33 -49.83
CA LEU A 33 -48.14 48.29 -48.94
C LEU A 33 -47.38 48.90 -47.75
N THR A 34 -47.51 48.30 -46.56
CA THR A 34 -46.73 48.66 -45.37
C THR A 34 -45.28 48.18 -45.48
N THR A 35 -44.36 48.76 -44.72
CA THR A 35 -42.95 48.34 -44.68
C THR A 35 -42.79 46.85 -44.37
N SER A 36 -43.52 46.34 -43.38
CA SER A 36 -43.48 44.92 -43.00
C SER A 36 -44.02 44.00 -44.10
N GLN A 37 -45.04 44.42 -44.85
CA GLN A 37 -45.56 43.64 -45.98
C GLN A 37 -44.53 43.57 -47.12
N ILE A 38 -43.81 44.66 -47.39
CA ILE A 38 -42.74 44.69 -48.40
C ILE A 38 -41.57 43.78 -47.97
N GLU A 39 -41.18 43.81 -46.68
CA GLU A 39 -40.15 42.89 -46.14
C GLU A 39 -40.53 41.41 -46.33
N LEU A 40 -41.78 41.05 -46.01
CA LEU A 40 -42.26 39.67 -46.15
C LEU A 40 -42.26 39.19 -47.60
N ILE A 41 -42.69 40.04 -48.55
CA ILE A 41 -42.69 39.70 -49.98
C ILE A 41 -41.24 39.53 -50.48
N LEU A 42 -40.31 40.39 -50.05
CA LEU A 42 -38.88 40.27 -50.38
C LEU A 42 -38.29 38.96 -49.84
N LEU A 43 -38.57 38.62 -48.58
CA LEU A 43 -38.12 37.37 -47.95
C LEU A 43 -38.72 36.13 -48.65
N LYS A 44 -40.00 36.17 -49.02
CA LYS A 44 -40.67 35.10 -49.78
C LYS A 44 -39.96 34.85 -51.12
N ASN A 45 -39.45 35.89 -51.75
CA ASN A 45 -38.65 35.81 -52.98
C ASN A 45 -37.14 35.61 -52.71
N LYS A 46 -36.75 35.24 -51.49
CA LYS A 46 -35.36 34.97 -51.05
C LYS A 46 -34.40 36.16 -51.20
N VAL A 47 -34.91 37.39 -51.18
CA VAL A 47 -34.10 38.60 -51.24
C VAL A 47 -33.64 39.02 -49.84
N ARG A 48 -32.34 39.29 -49.67
CA ARG A 48 -31.78 39.72 -48.37
C ARG A 48 -32.19 41.16 -48.06
N LEU A 49 -32.69 41.40 -46.84
CA LEU A 49 -33.10 42.72 -46.37
C LEU A 49 -31.91 43.55 -45.83
N PRO A 50 -31.96 44.90 -45.90
CA PRO A 50 -30.95 45.79 -45.31
C PRO A 50 -30.86 45.64 -43.78
N ASP A 51 -29.75 46.08 -43.18
CA ASP A 51 -29.42 45.76 -41.78
C ASP A 51 -30.30 46.42 -40.71
N GLN A 52 -31.13 47.41 -41.05
CA GLN A 52 -32.03 48.11 -40.13
C GLN A 52 -33.39 47.40 -39.88
N SER A 53 -33.57 46.15 -40.29
CA SER A 53 -34.86 45.44 -40.15
C SER A 53 -35.25 45.18 -38.68
N TYR A 54 -36.43 45.70 -38.28
CA TYR A 54 -37.08 45.49 -36.97
C TYR A 54 -37.22 43.99 -36.60
N THR A 55 -37.36 43.13 -37.61
CA THR A 55 -37.59 41.69 -37.48
C THR A 55 -36.33 40.94 -36.99
N LYS A 56 -35.11 41.40 -37.35
CA LYS A 56 -33.85 40.78 -36.89
C LYS A 56 -33.61 40.97 -35.38
N LYS A 57 -33.99 42.13 -34.82
CA LYS A 57 -33.78 42.43 -33.39
C LYS A 57 -34.63 41.53 -32.47
N LYS A 58 -35.90 41.31 -32.81
CA LYS A 58 -36.80 40.41 -32.07
C LYS A 58 -36.31 38.95 -32.09
N ILE A 59 -35.80 38.50 -33.24
CA ILE A 59 -35.25 37.13 -33.38
C ILE A 59 -33.98 36.96 -32.52
N ALA A 60 -33.13 37.99 -32.44
CA ALA A 60 -31.94 37.97 -31.59
C ALA A 60 -32.30 37.91 -30.09
N GLU A 61 -33.29 38.66 -29.63
CA GLU A 61 -33.76 38.61 -28.24
C GLU A 61 -34.33 37.24 -27.85
N ILE A 62 -35.08 36.59 -28.76
CA ILE A 62 -35.62 35.24 -28.53
C ILE A 62 -34.48 34.23 -28.39
N LYS A 63 -33.51 34.25 -29.32
CA LYS A 63 -32.35 33.34 -29.26
C LYS A 63 -31.50 33.55 -28.01
N PHE A 64 -31.34 34.80 -27.57
CA PHE A 64 -30.61 35.10 -26.34
C PHE A 64 -31.29 34.50 -25.10
N LYS A 65 -32.62 34.61 -24.99
CA LYS A 65 -33.39 34.02 -23.88
C LYS A 65 -33.30 32.49 -23.85
N GLU A 66 -33.41 31.84 -25.01
CA GLU A 66 -33.25 30.38 -25.11
C GLU A 66 -31.87 29.94 -24.64
N GLN A 67 -30.81 30.63 -25.07
CA GLN A 67 -29.44 30.27 -24.71
C GLN A 67 -29.14 30.44 -23.21
N VAL A 68 -29.70 31.46 -22.56
CA VAL A 68 -29.59 31.63 -21.10
C VAL A 68 -30.29 30.49 -20.35
N LEU A 69 -31.49 30.10 -20.78
CA LEU A 69 -32.23 28.97 -20.21
C LEU A 69 -31.47 27.65 -20.34
N THR A 70 -30.90 27.36 -21.52
CA THR A 70 -30.10 26.15 -21.73
C THR A 70 -28.86 26.13 -20.83
N ASN A 71 -28.14 27.25 -20.72
CA ASN A 71 -26.95 27.32 -19.87
C ASN A 71 -27.29 27.10 -18.39
N ILE A 72 -28.38 27.68 -17.88
CA ILE A 72 -28.85 27.46 -16.51
C ILE A 72 -29.14 25.97 -16.27
N PHE A 73 -29.85 25.33 -17.19
CA PHE A 73 -30.17 23.90 -17.07
C PHE A 73 -28.90 23.04 -17.03
N VAL A 74 -27.95 23.28 -17.93
CA VAL A 74 -26.67 22.55 -17.97
C VAL A 74 -25.88 22.74 -16.67
N THR A 75 -25.80 23.96 -16.14
CA THR A 75 -25.13 24.20 -14.85
C THR A 75 -25.79 23.46 -13.69
N CYS A 76 -27.12 23.44 -13.63
CA CYS A 76 -27.85 22.68 -12.60
C CYS A 76 -27.60 21.16 -12.73
N SER A 77 -27.62 20.61 -13.95
CA SER A 77 -27.32 19.20 -14.18
C SER A 77 -25.89 18.83 -13.75
N LEU A 78 -24.93 19.73 -13.98
CA LEU A 78 -23.53 19.51 -13.61
C LEU A 78 -23.32 19.53 -12.09
N ILE A 79 -24.02 20.42 -11.38
CA ILE A 79 -24.03 20.44 -9.90
C ILE A 79 -24.63 19.15 -9.35
N VAL A 80 -25.78 18.70 -9.87
CA VAL A 80 -26.41 17.43 -9.46
C VAL A 80 -25.48 16.24 -9.70
N PHE A 81 -24.77 16.22 -10.84
CA PHE A 81 -23.77 15.19 -11.15
C PHE A 81 -22.59 15.21 -10.16
N VAL A 82 -22.06 16.38 -9.81
CA VAL A 82 -20.96 16.49 -8.84
C VAL A 82 -21.42 16.04 -7.45
N VAL A 83 -22.63 16.42 -7.02
CA VAL A 83 -23.20 15.98 -5.74
C VAL A 83 -23.42 14.46 -5.71
N SER A 84 -23.87 13.86 -6.82
CA SER A 84 -24.04 12.41 -6.89
C SER A 84 -22.72 11.63 -6.75
N LEU A 85 -21.60 12.17 -7.27
CA LEU A 85 -20.26 11.58 -7.10
C LEU A 85 -19.84 11.53 -5.62
N PHE A 86 -20.23 12.51 -4.80
CA PHE A 86 -19.97 12.50 -3.35
C PHE A 86 -20.85 11.49 -2.61
N SER A 87 -22.10 11.33 -3.03
CA SER A 87 -23.07 10.37 -2.44
C SER A 87 -22.72 8.90 -2.75
N VAL A 88 -22.06 8.62 -3.88
CA VAL A 88 -21.64 7.26 -4.26
C VAL A 88 -20.37 6.82 -3.50
N ARG A 89 -19.55 7.77 -3.02
CA ARG A 89 -18.29 7.51 -2.29
C ARG A 89 -18.44 6.65 -1.01
N PRO A 90 -19.44 6.88 -0.12
CA PRO A 90 -19.68 5.99 1.01
C PRO A 90 -20.12 4.59 0.56
N TYR A 91 -20.90 4.45 -0.51
CA TYR A 91 -21.38 3.16 -1.02
C TYR A 91 -20.28 2.31 -1.67
N ILE A 92 -19.40 2.91 -2.47
CA ILE A 92 -18.19 2.22 -2.98
C ILE A 92 -17.31 1.77 -1.81
N LYS A 93 -17.21 2.58 -0.75
CA LYS A 93 -16.45 2.24 0.44
C LYS A 93 -17.11 1.11 1.25
N THR A 94 -18.44 1.01 1.32
CA THR A 94 -19.10 -0.13 1.99
C THR A 94 -18.92 -1.41 1.19
N VAL A 95 -19.15 -1.41 -0.12
CA VAL A 95 -19.01 -2.59 -0.99
C VAL A 95 -17.56 -3.08 -1.06
N THR A 96 -16.57 -2.17 -1.23
CA THR A 96 -15.15 -2.57 -1.22
C THR A 96 -14.69 -3.06 0.15
N ASN A 97 -15.24 -2.51 1.24
CA ASN A 97 -14.99 -3.04 2.58
C ASN A 97 -15.64 -4.40 2.73
N GLU A 98 -16.89 -4.63 2.33
CA GLU A 98 -17.57 -5.93 2.40
C GLU A 98 -16.87 -7.01 1.59
N ILE A 99 -16.37 -6.68 0.39
CA ILE A 99 -15.56 -7.60 -0.42
C ILE A 99 -14.21 -7.89 0.27
N LYS A 100 -13.49 -6.86 0.75
CA LYS A 100 -12.26 -7.09 1.54
C LYS A 100 -12.53 -7.84 2.84
N PHE A 101 -13.68 -7.62 3.47
CA PHE A 101 -14.13 -8.31 4.66
C PHE A 101 -14.52 -9.75 4.34
N SER A 102 -15.10 -10.05 3.19
CA SER A 102 -15.43 -11.43 2.80
C SER A 102 -14.16 -12.21 2.46
N TYR A 103 -13.19 -11.62 1.74
CA TYR A 103 -11.88 -12.23 1.51
C TYR A 103 -11.08 -12.42 2.81
N VAL A 104 -11.00 -11.38 3.66
CA VAL A 104 -10.30 -11.45 4.95
C VAL A 104 -11.04 -12.37 5.93
N ALA A 105 -12.38 -12.38 5.97
CA ALA A 105 -13.15 -13.30 6.80
C ALA A 105 -13.07 -14.74 6.29
N LYS A 106 -12.92 -14.98 4.98
CA LYS A 106 -12.66 -16.31 4.40
C LYS A 106 -11.25 -16.77 4.75
N GLU A 107 -10.25 -15.87 4.72
CA GLU A 107 -8.88 -16.14 5.19
C GLU A 107 -8.82 -16.33 6.72
N TYR A 108 -9.64 -15.61 7.49
CA TYR A 108 -9.72 -15.71 8.95
C TYR A 108 -10.57 -16.90 9.41
N LYS A 109 -11.64 -17.29 8.70
CA LYS A 109 -12.35 -18.58 8.91
C LYS A 109 -11.43 -19.74 8.53
N SER A 110 -10.65 -19.62 7.46
CA SER A 110 -9.60 -20.57 7.10
C SER A 110 -8.56 -20.73 8.23
N LYS A 111 -7.99 -19.62 8.73
CA LYS A 111 -7.04 -19.63 9.86
C LYS A 111 -7.69 -20.09 11.18
N LYS A 112 -8.90 -19.63 11.52
CA LYS A 112 -9.63 -20.04 12.73
C LYS A 112 -10.03 -21.51 12.69
N LYS A 113 -10.39 -22.07 11.53
CA LYS A 113 -10.62 -23.52 11.35
C LYS A 113 -9.32 -24.33 11.48
N LEU A 114 -8.17 -23.73 11.18
CA LEU A 114 -6.84 -24.31 11.42
C LEU A 114 -6.45 -24.35 12.90
N TYR A 115 -6.93 -23.41 13.72
CA TYR A 115 -6.56 -23.29 15.15
C TYR A 115 -7.65 -23.74 16.15
N ALA A 116 -8.91 -23.94 15.71
CA ALA A 116 -10.03 -24.21 16.62
C ALA A 116 -10.64 -25.63 16.55
N GLY A 117 -9.97 -26.61 15.95
CA GLY A 117 -10.45 -27.99 15.99
C GLY A 117 -9.41 -29.01 15.58
N LYS A 118 -8.88 -29.76 16.55
CA LYS A 118 -8.41 -31.14 16.41
C LYS A 118 -7.96 -31.71 17.76
N GLU A 119 -8.93 -32.05 18.61
CA GLU A 119 -8.98 -33.47 18.99
C GLU A 119 -9.45 -34.19 17.74
N PHE A 120 -8.64 -35.10 17.21
CA PHE A 120 -9.21 -36.21 16.45
C PHE A 120 -8.22 -37.35 16.38
N GLN A 121 -8.80 -38.51 16.71
CA GLN A 121 -8.29 -39.85 16.51
C GLN A 121 -7.84 -40.09 15.07
N ASP A 122 -6.95 -41.05 15.01
CA ASP A 122 -6.34 -41.65 13.85
C ASP A 122 -7.38 -42.15 12.82
N LYS A 123 -7.09 -41.88 11.53
CA LYS A 123 -7.44 -42.68 10.36
C LYS A 123 -6.88 -42.00 9.10
N THR A 124 -5.71 -42.49 8.71
CA THR A 124 -5.21 -42.66 7.34
C THR A 124 -6.04 -42.05 6.18
N LYS A 125 -5.49 -41.01 5.54
CA LYS A 125 -5.43 -40.90 4.06
C LYS A 125 -4.46 -39.77 3.65
N LYS A 126 -3.41 -40.19 2.94
CA LYS A 126 -2.42 -39.34 2.23
C LYS A 126 -3.17 -38.42 1.26
N ASN A 127 -3.02 -37.11 1.41
CA ASN A 127 -3.18 -36.16 0.30
C ASN A 127 -2.11 -35.09 0.43
N ARG A 128 -1.21 -35.05 -0.57
CA ARG A 128 -0.18 -34.02 -0.75
C ARG A 128 -0.88 -32.69 -0.98
N TYR A 129 -0.59 -31.69 -0.16
CA TYR A 129 -0.74 -30.30 -0.55
C TYR A 129 0.50 -29.91 -1.35
N GLU A 130 0.30 -29.46 -2.59
CA GLU A 130 1.34 -28.89 -3.44
C GLU A 130 1.89 -27.61 -2.80
N ASP A 131 3.18 -27.65 -2.44
CA ASP A 131 3.95 -26.57 -1.85
C ASP A 131 4.54 -25.73 -2.99
N ASN A 132 3.79 -24.77 -3.53
CA ASN A 132 4.23 -23.83 -4.57
C ASN A 132 5.24 -22.77 -4.06
N ASN A 133 6.13 -23.15 -3.14
CA ASN A 133 7.21 -22.30 -2.64
C ASN A 133 8.50 -22.63 -3.40
N VAL A 134 8.88 -21.80 -4.37
CA VAL A 134 10.12 -21.99 -5.14
C VAL A 134 11.31 -21.82 -4.20
N SER A 135 12.09 -22.88 -4.03
CA SER A 135 13.38 -22.82 -3.35
C SER A 135 14.46 -22.69 -4.40
N LEU A 136 15.13 -21.55 -4.46
CA LEU A 136 16.27 -21.36 -5.36
C LEU A 136 17.50 -22.08 -4.79
N ASP A 137 18.31 -22.68 -5.66
CA ASP A 137 19.63 -23.16 -5.27
C ASP A 137 20.57 -21.98 -4.95
N THR A 138 21.72 -22.28 -4.35
CA THR A 138 22.67 -21.25 -3.94
C THR A 138 23.25 -20.50 -5.15
N ARG A 139 23.48 -21.20 -6.27
CA ARG A 139 24.07 -20.61 -7.47
C ARG A 139 23.12 -19.58 -8.11
N ILE A 140 21.85 -19.94 -8.28
CA ILE A 140 20.79 -19.06 -8.79
C ILE A 140 20.60 -17.87 -7.86
N THR A 141 20.62 -18.10 -6.55
CA THR A 141 20.52 -17.02 -5.56
C THR A 141 21.68 -16.03 -5.67
N LEU A 142 22.91 -16.53 -5.85
CA LEU A 142 24.09 -15.68 -6.05
C LEU A 142 24.02 -14.91 -7.37
N ASN A 143 23.67 -15.59 -8.47
CA ASN A 143 23.51 -14.94 -9.78
C ASN A 143 22.42 -13.86 -9.74
N LEU A 144 21.31 -14.10 -9.04
CA LEU A 144 20.27 -13.11 -8.82
C LEU A 144 20.82 -11.86 -8.12
N PHE A 145 21.63 -12.04 -7.06
CA PHE A 145 22.24 -10.92 -6.35
C PHE A 145 23.27 -10.17 -7.20
N GLU A 146 24.05 -10.88 -8.02
CA GLU A 146 25.00 -10.27 -8.94
C GLU A 146 24.29 -9.45 -10.02
N ASN A 147 23.26 -10.01 -10.66
CA ASN A 147 22.46 -9.33 -11.68
C ASN A 147 21.78 -8.07 -11.14
N LEU A 148 21.30 -8.12 -9.90
CA LEU A 148 20.67 -6.97 -9.22
C LEU A 148 21.69 -5.98 -8.64
N LYS A 149 23.01 -6.23 -8.81
CA LYS A 149 24.09 -5.47 -8.20
C LYS A 149 23.90 -5.30 -6.68
N TYR A 150 23.38 -6.32 -6.03
CA TYR A 150 23.03 -6.29 -4.62
C TYR A 150 24.27 -6.58 -3.77
N ASP A 151 25.01 -5.54 -3.39
CA ASP A 151 26.25 -5.64 -2.60
C ASP A 151 26.08 -5.06 -1.19
N LEU A 152 26.58 -5.79 -0.18
CA LEU A 152 26.58 -5.31 1.19
C LEU A 152 27.55 -4.14 1.38
N LYS A 153 28.62 -4.03 0.58
CA LYS A 153 29.56 -2.90 0.69
C LYS A 153 28.89 -1.58 0.37
N THR A 154 28.12 -1.50 -0.71
CA THR A 154 27.42 -0.27 -1.11
C THR A 154 26.29 0.06 -0.13
N ILE A 155 25.60 -0.95 0.40
CA ILE A 155 24.57 -0.76 1.43
C ILE A 155 25.16 -0.18 2.73
N ARG A 156 26.34 -0.62 3.15
CA ARG A 156 27.06 -0.04 4.29
C ARG A 156 27.41 1.44 4.07
N LEU A 157 27.61 1.84 2.82
CA LEU A 157 27.84 3.23 2.42
C LEU A 157 26.54 4.04 2.23
N GLY A 158 25.38 3.44 2.51
CA GLY A 158 24.08 4.11 2.46
C GLY A 158 23.22 3.81 1.24
N GLU A 159 23.61 2.87 0.37
CA GLU A 159 22.71 2.43 -0.70
C GLU A 159 21.47 1.74 -0.12
N ASN A 160 20.31 2.01 -0.72
CA ASN A 160 19.06 1.35 -0.36
C ASN A 160 19.11 -0.17 -0.61
N VAL A 161 18.56 -0.93 0.33
CA VAL A 161 18.48 -2.39 0.25
C VAL A 161 17.49 -2.81 -0.83
N LYS A 162 17.91 -3.69 -1.73
CA LYS A 162 17.06 -4.24 -2.79
C LYS A 162 15.99 -5.15 -2.18
N PRO A 163 14.71 -5.01 -2.57
CA PRO A 163 13.61 -5.73 -1.93
C PRO A 163 13.45 -7.13 -2.54
N VAL A 164 14.48 -7.98 -2.39
CA VAL A 164 14.48 -9.38 -2.84
C VAL A 164 13.98 -10.27 -1.72
N TYR A 165 12.87 -10.96 -1.92
CA TYR A 165 12.23 -11.76 -0.89
C TYR A 165 12.24 -13.24 -1.26
N LEU A 166 13.14 -14.00 -0.63
CA LEU A 166 13.14 -15.45 -0.75
C LEU A 166 12.19 -16.07 0.27
N SER A 167 11.38 -17.02 -0.20
CA SER A 167 10.47 -17.77 0.66
C SER A 167 11.21 -18.78 1.55
N LYS A 168 12.33 -19.35 1.07
CA LYS A 168 13.14 -20.36 1.75
C LYS A 168 14.63 -20.07 1.59
N LEU A 169 15.46 -20.62 2.48
CA LEU A 169 16.92 -20.60 2.31
C LEU A 169 17.34 -21.59 1.22
N PRO A 170 18.41 -21.31 0.46
CA PRO A 170 18.99 -22.29 -0.44
C PRO A 170 19.39 -23.58 0.30
N PRO A 171 18.93 -24.77 -0.14
CA PRO A 171 19.14 -26.03 0.57
C PRO A 171 20.63 -26.43 0.65
N ASP A 172 21.41 -25.96 -0.31
CA ASP A 172 22.84 -26.18 -0.47
C ASP A 172 23.70 -25.02 0.09
N LEU A 173 23.13 -24.09 0.86
CA LEU A 173 23.87 -22.95 1.44
C LEU A 173 25.11 -23.38 2.24
N LYS A 174 25.04 -24.56 2.88
CA LYS A 174 26.15 -25.18 3.62
C LYS A 174 27.35 -25.56 2.72
N ASN A 175 27.13 -25.71 1.42
CA ASN A 175 28.16 -26.11 0.45
C ASN A 175 29.06 -24.93 0.04
N ILE A 176 28.72 -23.68 0.41
CA ILE A 176 29.62 -22.53 0.24
C ILE A 176 30.84 -22.71 1.15
N LYS A 177 32.00 -23.00 0.56
CA LYS A 177 33.28 -23.22 1.27
C LYS A 177 33.76 -21.98 2.02
N SER A 178 33.71 -20.80 1.39
CA SER A 178 34.15 -19.55 2.02
C SER A 178 33.15 -19.12 3.10
N THR A 179 33.62 -19.09 4.35
CA THR A 179 32.83 -18.63 5.50
C THR A 179 32.33 -17.21 5.29
N THR A 180 33.18 -16.29 4.82
CA THR A 180 32.78 -14.90 4.54
C THR A 180 31.71 -14.83 3.46
N LYS A 181 31.88 -15.57 2.35
CA LYS A 181 30.87 -15.61 1.28
C LYS A 181 29.54 -16.15 1.81
N ARG A 182 29.56 -17.22 2.60
CA ARG A 182 28.35 -17.82 3.19
C ARG A 182 27.62 -16.85 4.12
N LYS A 183 28.35 -16.17 5.02
CA LYS A 183 27.79 -15.14 5.91
C LYS A 183 27.18 -13.98 5.13
N ASN A 184 27.86 -13.49 4.12
CA ASN A 184 27.35 -12.39 3.28
C ASN A 184 26.10 -12.80 2.51
N THR A 185 26.08 -14.00 1.93
CA THR A 185 24.88 -14.55 1.26
C THR A 185 23.71 -14.65 2.25
N PHE A 186 23.96 -15.16 3.45
CA PHE A 186 22.96 -15.24 4.51
C PHE A 186 22.38 -13.86 4.86
N ILE A 187 23.23 -12.87 5.10
CA ILE A 187 22.81 -11.49 5.41
C ILE A 187 21.97 -10.93 4.26
N LYS A 188 22.43 -11.05 3.01
CA LYS A 188 21.69 -10.58 1.82
C LYS A 188 20.27 -11.14 1.75
N ILE A 189 20.07 -12.41 2.11
CA ILE A 189 18.76 -13.08 2.10
C ILE A 189 17.82 -12.50 3.17
N ILE A 190 18.30 -12.32 4.42
CA ILE A 190 17.43 -11.95 5.54
C ILE A 190 17.24 -10.44 5.72
N LEU A 191 18.24 -9.64 5.32
CA LEU A 191 18.25 -8.18 5.47
C LEU A 191 16.98 -7.49 4.95
N PRO A 192 16.53 -7.71 3.69
CA PRO A 192 15.34 -7.04 3.17
C PRO A 192 14.07 -7.48 3.89
N LEU A 193 14.00 -8.73 4.36
CA LEU A 193 12.85 -9.24 5.12
C LEU A 193 12.74 -8.56 6.49
N ILE A 194 13.87 -8.36 7.18
CA ILE A 194 13.93 -7.68 8.48
C ILE A 194 13.55 -6.21 8.34
N ILE A 195 14.12 -5.51 7.34
CA ILE A 195 13.84 -4.08 7.11
C ILE A 195 12.37 -3.88 6.72
N ASP A 196 11.81 -4.72 5.84
CA ASP A 196 10.41 -4.62 5.44
C ASP A 196 9.46 -4.81 6.63
N GLU A 197 9.75 -5.75 7.54
CA GLU A 197 8.92 -5.93 8.74
C GLU A 197 9.08 -4.78 9.74
N ASN A 198 10.29 -4.28 9.95
CA ASN A 198 10.52 -3.07 10.75
C ASN A 198 9.78 -1.86 10.16
N SER A 199 9.78 -1.70 8.84
CA SER A 199 9.08 -0.62 8.14
C SER A 199 7.57 -0.69 8.41
N LYS A 200 6.98 -1.89 8.34
CA LYS A 200 5.56 -2.10 8.71
C LYS A 200 5.26 -1.75 10.17
N ILE A 201 6.18 -2.06 11.09
CA ILE A 201 6.03 -1.67 12.49
C ILE A 201 6.07 -0.14 12.63
N LEU A 202 7.00 0.53 11.96
CA LEU A 202 7.12 1.99 11.97
C LEU A 202 5.89 2.68 11.38
N ASP A 203 5.34 2.17 10.27
CA ASP A 203 4.10 2.69 9.67
C ASP A 203 2.92 2.56 10.63
N ASN A 204 2.78 1.41 11.28
CA ASN A 204 1.77 1.19 12.30
C ASN A 204 1.97 2.15 13.48
N ARG A 205 3.22 2.36 13.91
CA ARG A 205 3.57 3.28 15.00
C ARG A 205 3.22 4.72 14.65
N ALA A 206 3.58 5.19 13.45
CA ALA A 206 3.23 6.51 12.97
C ALA A 206 1.70 6.70 12.92
N LYS A 207 0.98 5.69 12.45
CA LYS A 207 -0.50 5.67 12.47
C LYS A 207 -1.05 5.72 13.90
N LEU A 208 -0.49 4.96 14.84
CA LEU A 208 -0.89 5.00 16.25
C LEU A 208 -0.77 6.42 16.80
N PHE A 209 0.39 7.06 16.66
CA PHE A 209 0.58 8.42 17.16
C PHE A 209 -0.32 9.45 16.46
N LYS A 210 -0.62 9.27 15.17
CA LYS A 210 -1.58 10.10 14.45
C LYS A 210 -3.00 9.96 15.01
N ILE A 211 -3.40 8.75 15.39
CA ILE A 211 -4.71 8.48 16.02
C ILE A 211 -4.75 9.09 17.43
N LEU A 212 -3.70 8.92 18.23
CA LEU A 212 -3.64 9.43 19.60
C LEU A 212 -3.66 10.96 19.71
N LYS A 213 -3.28 11.68 18.66
CA LYS A 213 -3.35 13.14 18.60
C LYS A 213 -4.76 13.68 18.29
N LYS A 214 -5.72 12.82 17.95
CA LYS A 214 -7.07 13.24 17.59
C LYS A 214 -7.97 13.31 18.83
N PRO A 215 -8.88 14.29 18.91
CA PRO A 215 -9.89 14.33 19.98
C PRO A 215 -10.92 13.20 19.82
N VAL A 216 -11.26 12.85 18.57
CA VAL A 216 -12.25 11.80 18.26
C VAL A 216 -11.72 10.89 17.15
N ASN A 217 -11.78 9.58 17.42
CA ASN A 217 -11.35 8.54 16.49
C ASN A 217 -12.51 7.99 15.67
N SER A 218 -12.31 7.83 14.37
CA SER A 218 -13.28 7.19 13.47
C SER A 218 -13.50 5.71 13.83
N MET A 219 -14.62 5.12 13.41
CA MET A 219 -14.88 3.68 13.60
C MET A 219 -13.80 2.79 12.98
N GLY A 220 -13.20 3.22 11.87
CA GLY A 220 -12.08 2.51 11.25
C GLY A 220 -10.83 2.51 12.12
N GLU A 221 -10.54 3.62 12.79
CA GLU A 221 -9.40 3.76 13.72
C GLU A 221 -9.64 2.96 15.00
N LYS A 222 -10.84 3.01 15.57
CA LYS A 222 -11.23 2.17 16.73
C LYS A 222 -11.05 0.68 16.43
N ARG A 223 -11.55 0.20 15.28
CA ARG A 223 -11.35 -1.19 14.83
C ARG A 223 -9.88 -1.53 14.59
N TRP A 224 -9.11 -0.60 14.03
CA TRP A 224 -7.68 -0.80 13.83
C TRP A 224 -6.94 -0.90 15.17
N LEU A 225 -7.25 -0.04 16.14
CA LEU A 225 -6.69 -0.09 17.50
C LEU A 225 -7.00 -1.41 18.20
N LYS A 226 -8.26 -1.84 18.18
CA LYS A 226 -8.67 -3.14 18.75
C LYS A 226 -7.82 -4.30 18.23
N ARG A 227 -7.61 -4.36 16.91
CA ARG A 227 -6.74 -5.37 16.28
C ARG A 227 -5.29 -5.25 16.75
N ARG A 228 -4.77 -4.03 16.90
CA ARG A 228 -3.39 -3.82 17.40
C ARG A 228 -3.24 -4.24 18.86
N PHE A 229 -4.23 -4.01 19.73
CA PHE A 229 -4.22 -4.54 21.09
C PHE A 229 -4.20 -6.07 21.10
N GLU A 230 -4.99 -6.73 20.24
CA GLU A 230 -4.97 -8.19 20.07
C GLU A 230 -3.61 -8.69 19.55
N ASP A 231 -3.06 -8.06 18.50
CA ASP A 231 -1.77 -8.42 17.91
C ASP A 231 -0.63 -8.30 18.93
N TYR A 232 -0.63 -7.22 19.72
CA TYR A 232 0.37 -6.99 20.76
C TYR A 232 0.02 -7.64 22.11
N GLN A 233 -1.04 -8.44 22.21
CA GLN A 233 -1.45 -9.17 23.42
C GLN A 233 -1.67 -8.25 24.64
N ILE A 234 -2.37 -7.13 24.45
CA ILE A 234 -2.70 -6.14 25.48
C ILE A 234 -4.17 -6.29 25.84
N LYS A 235 -4.47 -6.54 27.12
CA LYS A 235 -5.84 -6.86 27.58
C LYS A 235 -6.68 -5.63 27.91
N ASN A 236 -6.07 -4.59 28.46
CA ASN A 236 -6.80 -3.43 29.04
C ASN A 236 -6.80 -2.22 28.11
N GLU A 237 -6.56 -2.43 26.81
CA GLU A 237 -6.42 -1.34 25.82
C GLU A 237 -5.43 -0.23 26.26
N ASP A 238 -4.39 -0.61 27.01
CA ASP A 238 -3.39 0.33 27.52
C ASP A 238 -2.50 0.85 26.37
N PHE A 239 -2.71 2.13 26.02
CA PHE A 239 -1.92 2.80 25.00
C PHE A 239 -0.45 2.99 25.37
N SER A 240 -0.11 3.10 26.64
CA SER A 240 1.29 3.18 27.11
C SER A 240 2.02 1.88 26.82
N GLU A 241 1.40 0.76 27.15
CA GLU A 241 1.93 -0.55 26.78
C GLU A 241 2.01 -0.74 25.25
N LEU A 242 0.97 -0.33 24.50
CA LEU A 242 0.99 -0.42 23.04
C LEU A 242 2.11 0.41 22.42
N LYS A 243 2.39 1.60 22.96
CA LYS A 243 3.51 2.46 22.56
C LYS A 243 4.87 1.80 22.84
N LEU A 244 5.01 1.00 23.90
CA LEU A 244 6.27 0.27 24.18
C LEU A 244 6.45 -0.96 23.28
N ARG A 245 5.36 -1.71 23.05
CA ARG A 245 5.35 -2.95 22.27
C ARG A 245 5.44 -2.71 20.76
N MET A 246 4.84 -1.64 20.23
CA MET A 246 4.80 -1.33 18.78
C MET A 246 6.05 -0.60 18.30
N ASP A 247 7.18 -1.27 18.25
CA ASP A 247 8.44 -0.67 17.81
C ASP A 247 9.42 -1.69 17.21
N ILE A 248 10.43 -1.21 16.49
CA ILE A 248 11.37 -2.01 15.70
C ILE A 248 12.25 -2.89 16.57
N VAL A 249 12.71 -4.00 15.99
CA VAL A 249 13.88 -4.73 16.52
C VAL A 249 15.07 -4.33 15.63
N PRO A 250 16.17 -3.78 16.19
CA PRO A 250 17.31 -3.35 15.38
C PRO A 250 17.79 -4.44 14.43
N THR A 251 18.11 -4.04 13.19
CA THR A 251 18.48 -4.96 12.11
C THR A 251 19.70 -5.79 12.50
N SER A 252 20.69 -5.15 13.13
CA SER A 252 21.90 -5.79 13.62
C SER A 252 21.61 -6.91 14.63
N LEU A 253 20.71 -6.65 15.57
CA LEU A 253 20.28 -7.61 16.59
C LEU A 253 19.56 -8.81 15.96
N ALA A 254 18.61 -8.53 15.06
CA ALA A 254 17.86 -9.56 14.36
C ALA A 254 18.77 -10.46 13.50
N ILE A 255 19.74 -9.88 12.78
CA ILE A 255 20.73 -10.66 12.01
C ILE A 255 21.60 -11.50 12.94
N ALA A 256 22.08 -10.94 14.06
CA ALA A 256 22.94 -11.65 14.99
C ALA A 256 22.22 -12.86 15.63
N GLN A 257 20.98 -12.68 16.07
CA GLN A 257 20.18 -13.79 16.60
C GLN A 257 19.87 -14.81 15.52
N ALA A 258 19.45 -14.38 14.33
CA ALA A 258 19.21 -15.32 13.23
C ALA A 258 20.49 -16.12 12.90
N ALA A 259 21.65 -15.48 12.86
CA ALA A 259 22.93 -16.14 12.61
C ALA A 259 23.29 -17.15 13.70
N LYS A 260 23.13 -16.79 14.98
CA LYS A 260 23.42 -17.67 16.11
C LYS A 260 22.48 -18.89 16.12
N GLU A 261 21.17 -18.67 16.03
CA GLU A 261 20.17 -19.73 16.16
C GLU A 261 20.12 -20.67 14.94
N SER A 262 20.35 -20.14 13.75
CA SER A 262 20.33 -20.93 12.51
C SER A 262 21.70 -21.46 12.08
N GLY A 263 22.78 -21.09 12.77
CA GLY A 263 24.14 -21.35 12.32
C GLY A 263 24.43 -20.70 10.96
N TRP A 264 24.09 -19.42 10.78
CA TRP A 264 24.17 -18.71 9.49
C TRP A 264 23.34 -19.38 8.38
N GLY A 265 22.18 -19.91 8.74
CA GLY A 265 21.23 -20.53 7.81
C GLY A 265 21.52 -21.98 7.47
N THR A 266 22.57 -22.61 8.01
CA THR A 266 22.94 -23.99 7.65
C THR A 266 22.26 -25.04 8.53
N SER A 267 21.62 -24.64 9.62
CA SER A 267 20.89 -25.55 10.51
C SER A 267 19.76 -26.27 9.77
N ARG A 268 19.57 -27.55 10.07
CA ARG A 268 18.44 -28.33 9.54
C ARG A 268 17.10 -27.67 9.82
N PHE A 269 16.94 -27.05 10.99
CA PHE A 269 15.71 -26.35 11.37
C PHE A 269 15.46 -25.12 10.50
N ALA A 270 16.51 -24.40 10.12
CA ALA A 270 16.41 -23.26 9.22
C ALA A 270 16.09 -23.71 7.78
N LEU A 271 16.81 -24.71 7.26
CA LEU A 271 16.65 -25.20 5.89
C LEU A 271 15.30 -25.93 5.66
N GLN A 272 14.88 -26.78 6.59
CA GLN A 272 13.64 -27.57 6.44
C GLN A 272 12.41 -26.88 7.03
N GLY A 273 12.62 -26.01 8.01
CA GLY A 273 11.57 -25.42 8.82
C GLY A 273 11.43 -23.92 8.68
N ASN A 274 12.29 -23.24 7.92
CA ASN A 274 12.41 -21.78 7.93
C ASN A 274 12.56 -21.21 9.36
N ALA A 275 13.04 -22.01 10.31
CA ALA A 275 13.11 -21.66 11.72
C ALA A 275 14.40 -20.91 12.02
N MET A 276 14.38 -19.59 11.77
CA MET A 276 15.58 -18.75 11.87
C MET A 276 16.01 -18.41 13.30
N PHE A 277 15.11 -18.50 14.27
CA PHE A 277 15.28 -17.94 15.62
C PHE A 277 15.09 -18.95 16.76
N GLY A 278 15.06 -20.26 16.47
CA GLY A 278 15.04 -21.29 17.50
C GLY A 278 13.75 -21.38 18.35
N GLN A 279 12.63 -20.82 17.87
CA GLN A 279 11.37 -20.80 18.62
C GLN A 279 10.81 -22.21 18.84
N TRP A 280 10.46 -22.54 20.08
CA TRP A 280 9.92 -23.86 20.44
C TRP A 280 8.40 -23.95 20.29
N THR A 281 7.92 -25.17 20.12
CA THR A 281 6.50 -25.52 20.16
C THR A 281 6.32 -26.93 20.71
N TYR A 282 5.23 -27.14 21.46
CA TYR A 282 4.77 -28.46 21.89
C TYR A 282 3.70 -29.03 20.93
N GLY A 283 3.32 -28.24 19.91
CA GLY A 283 2.31 -28.63 18.93
C GLY A 283 2.78 -29.65 17.89
N LYS A 284 1.90 -29.99 16.95
CA LYS A 284 2.19 -30.96 15.88
C LYS A 284 3.15 -30.39 14.82
N ASP A 285 3.09 -29.08 14.54
CA ASP A 285 3.79 -28.41 13.43
C ASP A 285 5.24 -27.99 13.74
N GLY A 286 6.00 -28.89 14.37
CA GLY A 286 7.41 -28.64 14.72
C GLY A 286 8.34 -29.76 14.26
N ILE A 287 9.61 -29.43 14.14
CA ILE A 287 10.69 -30.36 13.82
C ILE A 287 11.33 -30.82 15.13
N LYS A 288 11.31 -32.14 15.40
CA LYS A 288 11.98 -32.73 16.56
C LYS A 288 13.51 -32.67 16.44
N PRO A 289 14.25 -32.38 17.51
CA PRO A 289 15.69 -32.62 17.58
C PRO A 289 16.02 -34.10 17.30
N LYS A 290 17.20 -34.39 16.73
CA LYS A 290 17.59 -35.77 16.44
C LYS A 290 17.89 -36.58 17.71
N ASP A 291 18.45 -35.92 18.73
CA ASP A 291 18.94 -36.57 19.95
C ASP A 291 18.05 -36.28 21.17
N SER A 292 16.74 -36.10 20.98
CA SER A 292 15.83 -35.79 22.09
C SER A 292 15.67 -37.01 23.02
N LYS A 293 16.56 -37.15 24.00
CA LYS A 293 16.41 -38.08 25.13
C LYS A 293 15.33 -37.56 26.09
N GLY A 294 14.07 -37.71 25.72
CA GLY A 294 12.94 -37.51 26.64
C GLY A 294 12.38 -36.09 26.77
N SER A 295 12.62 -35.20 25.81
CA SER A 295 11.95 -33.90 25.77
C SER A 295 11.04 -33.77 24.53
N ASP A 296 9.77 -33.46 24.75
CA ASP A 296 8.75 -33.35 23.71
C ASP A 296 8.77 -32.01 22.95
N HIS A 297 9.70 -31.11 23.30
CA HIS A 297 9.80 -29.82 22.64
C HIS A 297 10.30 -29.98 21.19
N LYS A 298 9.64 -29.28 20.28
CA LYS A 298 10.01 -29.21 18.87
C LYS A 298 10.39 -27.80 18.50
N VAL A 299 11.17 -27.63 17.43
CA VAL A 299 11.40 -26.32 16.84
C VAL A 299 10.26 -26.00 15.88
N LEU A 300 9.63 -24.85 16.04
CA LEU A 300 8.49 -24.42 15.24
C LEU A 300 8.85 -24.36 13.74
N LYS A 301 7.98 -24.89 12.88
CA LYS A 301 8.11 -24.79 11.42
C LYS A 301 7.30 -23.61 10.89
N PHE A 302 7.89 -22.87 9.96
CA PHE A 302 7.29 -21.73 9.30
C PHE A 302 7.11 -21.98 7.80
N PRO A 303 6.03 -21.46 7.19
CA PRO A 303 5.79 -21.62 5.76
C PRO A 303 6.85 -20.89 4.91
N MET A 304 7.38 -19.76 5.40
CA MET A 304 8.41 -18.96 4.74
C MET A 304 9.32 -18.26 5.75
N LEU A 305 10.52 -17.85 5.33
CA LEU A 305 11.49 -17.12 6.14
C LEU A 305 10.87 -15.91 6.83
N ARG A 306 10.08 -15.13 6.08
CA ARG A 306 9.37 -13.97 6.59
C ARG A 306 8.53 -14.28 7.83
N SER A 307 7.83 -15.41 7.84
CA SER A 307 6.95 -15.79 8.95
C SER A 307 7.74 -16.03 10.25
N SER A 308 8.97 -16.53 10.15
CA SER A 308 9.85 -16.69 11.32
C SER A 308 10.31 -15.33 11.87
N ILE A 309 10.63 -14.37 11.00
CA ILE A 309 11.02 -13.01 11.38
C ILE A 309 9.86 -12.29 12.08
N VAL A 310 8.65 -12.38 11.52
CA VAL A 310 7.44 -11.81 12.14
C VAL A 310 7.21 -12.41 13.54
N ALA A 311 7.32 -13.73 13.67
CA ALA A 311 7.11 -14.40 14.95
C ALA A 311 8.19 -14.01 15.98
N TYR A 312 9.44 -13.91 15.56
CA TYR A 312 10.56 -13.46 16.39
C TYR A 312 10.38 -12.01 16.87
N GLN A 313 10.10 -11.08 15.96
CA GLN A 313 9.90 -9.67 16.33
C GLN A 313 8.68 -9.51 17.23
N ARG A 314 7.59 -10.27 16.99
CA ARG A 314 6.42 -10.29 17.88
C ARG A 314 6.81 -10.77 19.27
N ASN A 315 7.60 -11.85 19.38
CA ASN A 315 8.06 -12.36 20.68
C ASN A 315 8.82 -11.28 21.49
N LEU A 316 9.81 -10.61 20.89
CA LEU A 316 10.54 -9.52 21.57
C LEU A 316 9.63 -8.34 21.93
N ASN A 317 8.61 -8.09 21.10
CA ASN A 317 7.68 -6.99 21.31
C ASN A 317 6.53 -7.30 22.28
N THR A 318 6.23 -8.56 22.60
CA THR A 318 5.07 -8.89 23.46
C THR A 318 5.42 -9.69 24.70
N HIS A 319 6.47 -10.51 24.69
CA HIS A 319 6.77 -11.38 25.81
C HIS A 319 7.28 -10.60 27.03
N LYS A 320 6.86 -11.01 28.23
CA LYS A 320 7.16 -10.31 29.50
C LYS A 320 8.66 -10.20 29.79
N ALA A 321 9.43 -11.24 29.42
CA ALA A 321 10.87 -11.29 29.65
C ALA A 321 11.65 -10.17 28.95
N TYR A 322 11.10 -9.58 27.88
CA TYR A 322 11.76 -8.51 27.12
C TYR A 322 11.20 -7.12 27.44
N ARG A 323 10.58 -6.95 28.63
CA ARG A 323 10.04 -5.64 29.05
C ARG A 323 11.14 -4.58 29.10
N GLU A 324 12.27 -4.88 29.74
CA GLU A 324 13.39 -3.95 29.89
C GLU A 324 14.00 -3.56 28.53
N LEU A 325 14.06 -4.50 27.59
CA LEU A 325 14.45 -4.22 26.20
C LEU A 325 13.56 -3.13 25.58
N ARG A 326 12.24 -3.23 25.77
CA ARG A 326 11.28 -2.26 25.24
C ARG A 326 11.36 -0.92 25.94
N GLU A 327 11.60 -0.90 27.25
CA GLU A 327 11.79 0.31 28.05
C GLU A 327 13.06 1.05 27.62
N LYS A 328 14.19 0.34 27.49
CA LYS A 328 15.43 0.93 26.96
C LYS A 328 15.23 1.53 25.58
N ARG A 329 14.57 0.80 24.68
CA ARG A 329 14.26 1.26 23.32
C ARG A 329 13.39 2.53 23.34
N ALA A 330 12.40 2.60 24.23
CA ALA A 330 11.57 3.78 24.40
C ALA A 330 12.36 5.00 24.93
N ASN A 331 13.28 4.78 25.87
CA ASN A 331 14.17 5.83 26.38
C ASN A 331 15.08 6.38 25.27
N LEU A 332 15.68 5.49 24.45
CA LEU A 332 16.47 5.92 23.29
C LEU A 332 15.66 6.79 22.32
N ARG A 333 14.39 6.43 22.06
CA ARG A 333 13.51 7.28 21.24
C ARG A 333 13.22 8.63 21.87
N LYS A 334 12.94 8.66 23.18
CA LYS A 334 12.66 9.90 23.91
C LYS A 334 13.85 10.87 23.82
N ASP A 335 15.06 10.33 23.91
CA ASP A 335 16.31 11.08 23.80
C ASP A 335 16.73 11.38 22.34
N ASN A 336 15.91 10.99 21.36
CA ASN A 336 16.22 11.07 19.92
C ASN A 336 17.56 10.40 19.54
N LYS A 337 17.94 9.34 20.26
CA LYS A 337 19.13 8.53 19.99
C LYS A 337 18.81 7.44 18.97
N LYS A 338 19.81 7.07 18.16
CA LYS A 338 19.72 5.89 17.29
C LYS A 338 19.56 4.65 18.15
N ILE A 339 18.68 3.74 17.73
CA ILE A 339 18.46 2.46 18.42
C ILE A 339 19.36 1.43 17.74
N SER A 340 20.46 1.05 18.39
CA SER A 340 21.37 0.02 17.91
C SER A 340 21.07 -1.35 18.53
N GLY A 341 21.44 -2.42 17.84
CA GLY A 341 21.43 -3.76 18.44
C GLY A 341 22.37 -3.87 19.64
N LEU A 342 23.50 -3.15 19.65
CA LEU A 342 24.42 -3.13 20.79
C LEU A 342 23.81 -2.51 22.05
N ASP A 343 22.91 -1.55 21.90
CA ASP A 343 22.21 -0.94 23.05
C ASP A 343 21.19 -1.90 23.69
N LEU A 344 20.66 -2.84 22.90
CA LEU A 344 19.55 -3.70 23.30
C LEU A 344 19.96 -5.15 23.61
N VAL A 345 21.12 -5.61 23.13
CA VAL A 345 21.57 -7.01 23.27
C VAL A 345 21.67 -7.47 24.72
N VAL A 346 22.02 -6.56 25.64
CA VAL A 346 22.15 -6.84 27.07
C VAL A 346 20.84 -7.28 27.73
N TYR A 347 19.69 -6.96 27.12
CA TYR A 347 18.36 -7.32 27.63
C TYR A 347 17.82 -8.64 27.06
N LEU A 348 18.71 -9.49 26.50
CA LEU A 348 18.36 -10.79 25.93
C LEU A 348 18.85 -11.99 26.76
N GLU A 349 19.24 -11.80 28.02
CA GLU A 349 19.68 -12.90 28.88
C GLU A 349 18.61 -14.01 28.97
N SER A 350 17.33 -13.66 29.04
CA SER A 350 16.23 -14.64 29.11
C SER A 350 15.90 -15.33 27.78
N TYR A 351 16.58 -15.00 26.68
CA TYR A 351 16.32 -15.61 25.38
C TYR A 351 16.85 -17.05 25.30
N ALA A 352 17.98 -17.31 25.94
CA ALA A 352 18.65 -18.60 25.92
C ALA A 352 19.06 -19.03 27.34
N ALA A 353 19.11 -20.34 27.58
CA ALA A 353 19.52 -20.89 28.88
C ALA A 353 20.93 -20.45 29.32
N THR A 354 21.80 -20.10 28.36
CA THR A 354 23.17 -19.64 28.61
C THR A 354 23.25 -18.17 29.06
N GLY A 355 22.14 -17.43 29.10
CA GLY A 355 22.07 -16.12 29.76
C GLY A 355 23.09 -15.12 29.24
N LYS A 356 24.00 -14.68 30.12
CA LYS A 356 25.04 -13.69 29.80
C LYS A 356 26.00 -14.13 28.69
N GLU A 357 26.30 -15.42 28.59
CA GLU A 357 27.16 -15.93 27.51
C GLU A 357 26.47 -15.82 26.14
N TYR A 358 25.15 -15.91 26.12
CA TYR A 358 24.36 -15.63 24.92
C TYR A 358 24.54 -14.17 24.48
N VAL A 359 24.38 -13.23 25.41
CA VAL A 359 24.57 -11.78 25.17
C VAL A 359 25.98 -11.49 24.64
N LYS A 360 27.01 -12.07 25.27
CA LYS A 360 28.41 -11.94 24.83
C LYS A 360 28.60 -12.46 23.41
N THR A 361 28.05 -13.64 23.11
CA THR A 361 28.11 -14.22 21.76
C THR A 361 27.47 -13.31 20.72
N LEU A 362 26.27 -12.78 20.99
CA LEU A 362 25.58 -11.88 20.07
C LEU A 362 26.36 -10.58 19.86
N THR A 363 26.90 -10.00 20.93
CA THR A 363 27.74 -8.80 20.88
C THR A 363 28.95 -9.02 19.97
N ASN A 364 29.62 -10.17 20.10
CA ASN A 364 30.72 -10.56 19.23
C ASN A 364 30.30 -10.72 17.77
N ILE A 365 29.15 -11.36 17.50
CA ILE A 365 28.61 -11.48 16.14
C ILE A 365 28.32 -10.10 15.55
N ILE A 366 27.72 -9.18 16.31
CA ILE A 366 27.44 -7.82 15.85
C ILE A 366 28.73 -7.10 15.47
N ASN A 367 29.73 -7.11 16.36
CA ASN A 367 30.99 -6.38 16.15
C ASN A 367 31.83 -6.98 15.03
N GLN A 368 32.07 -8.29 15.03
CA GLN A 368 32.93 -8.97 14.04
C GLN A 368 32.39 -8.88 12.60
N ASN A 369 31.08 -8.72 12.44
CA ASN A 369 30.45 -8.63 11.12
C ASN A 369 29.90 -7.22 10.84
N GLN A 370 30.25 -6.24 11.69
CA GLN A 370 29.87 -4.82 11.57
C GLN A 370 28.35 -4.65 11.35
N LEU A 371 27.53 -5.40 12.08
CA LEU A 371 26.10 -5.48 11.76
C LEU A 371 25.35 -4.18 12.04
N THR A 372 25.89 -3.30 12.88
CA THR A 372 25.32 -1.98 13.21
C THR A 372 25.17 -1.07 11.99
N ASP A 373 25.99 -1.27 10.96
CA ASP A 373 25.88 -0.51 9.69
C ASP A 373 24.51 -0.70 9.04
N PHE A 374 23.82 -1.82 9.34
CA PHE A 374 22.50 -2.14 8.79
C PHE A 374 21.33 -1.60 9.62
N ASP A 375 21.57 -1.00 10.80
CA ASP A 375 20.49 -0.53 11.68
C ASP A 375 19.72 0.65 11.09
N ASN A 376 20.37 1.43 10.21
CA ASN A 376 19.75 2.56 9.51
C ASN A 376 19.48 2.26 8.02
N SER A 377 19.64 1.01 7.58
CA SER A 377 19.38 0.65 6.19
C SER A 377 17.92 0.83 5.83
N ILE A 378 17.68 1.41 4.66
CA ILE A 378 16.33 1.68 4.14
C ILE A 378 16.06 0.76 2.96
N LEU A 379 14.84 0.26 2.88
CA LEU A 379 14.40 -0.53 1.74
C LEU A 379 14.18 0.39 0.54
N MET A 380 14.65 -0.01 -0.65
CA MET A 380 14.40 0.74 -1.88
C MET A 380 12.89 0.87 -2.13
N ASN A 381 12.40 2.11 -2.19
CA ASN A 381 10.97 2.39 -2.31
C ASN A 381 10.46 2.05 -3.73
N ARG A 382 9.49 1.15 -3.81
CA ARG A 382 8.91 0.63 -5.07
C ARG A 382 7.79 1.53 -5.57
N ASN A 383 8.11 2.73 -6.04
CA ASN A 383 7.14 3.46 -6.88
C ASN A 383 7.22 2.89 -8.31
N LYS A 384 6.26 2.01 -8.64
CA LYS A 384 6.06 1.31 -9.93
C LYS A 384 7.17 0.31 -10.33
N GLU A 385 6.72 -0.88 -10.74
CA GLU A 385 7.47 -1.94 -11.43
C GLU A 385 8.38 -2.87 -10.60
N SER A 386 8.06 -4.17 -10.68
CA SER A 386 8.82 -5.34 -10.21
C SER A 386 8.88 -5.63 -8.69
N THR A 387 7.81 -6.26 -8.20
CA THR A 387 7.96 -7.16 -7.04
C THR A 387 8.30 -8.55 -7.59
N LEU A 388 9.57 -8.94 -7.53
CA LEU A 388 9.95 -10.35 -7.72
C LEU A 388 9.85 -11.03 -6.35
N THR A 389 8.69 -11.62 -6.09
CA THR A 389 8.58 -12.69 -5.10
C THR A 389 8.92 -13.97 -5.86
N LEU A 390 10.05 -14.60 -5.50
CA LEU A 390 10.45 -15.89 -6.05
C LEU A 390 10.19 -16.97 -5.00
#